data_AF-A0A2E5B6M5-F1
#
_entry.id   AF-A0A2E5B6M5-F1
#
_cell.length_a   1.000
_cell.length_b   1.000
_cell.length_c   1.000
_cell.angle_alpha   90.00
_cell.angle_beta   90.00
_cell.angle_gamma   90.00
#
_symmetry.space_group_name_H-M   'P 1'
#
loop_
_entity.id
_entity.type
_entity.pdbx_description
1 polymer ?
#
loop_
_entity_poly.entity_id
_entity_poly.type
_entity_poly.pdbx_seq_one_letter_code
_entity_poly.pdbx_strand_id
1 'polypeptide(L)'
;MMGTEDRLRDLRARKARVEAGGGQARVDAQHNRGKMTARERLEMLLDEGSFQEIDALVEHRCRDFDMDKNVIPGDGVVTGHGTINGREIFAFAQDFTVYGGSLGEMHGLKICKVLDMALKTGRPVIGLNDSGGARIQEGVASLGSYAEIFFRNVRASGVVPQISVIMGPCAGGAVYSPAITDFVIMVDKTAHMFITGPEVIKTVTNEEVSFEDLGGASTHGSKSGVSHFTAEDDQGAIDLARELVDLLPSNNMEKPPQKKTSDSADRICENLDSIVPEDPTKPYDVRDVITEILDDGGFLEVQENWAGNIVVGFGHLNGSTVGVVANQPKILAGCLDIDASDKAARFVRFCDAFNIPLITLEDVPGFLPGTNQEWGGIIRHGAKLLYAYAEATVPKLTVILRKAYGGAYDVMSSKHIRGDYNVAWPSAELAVMGAEGAVQIIHRRRLQNARDPEGERGRLIEDFEEKFANPYKAAALGYLDDVIEPNQTRERLCKALGMLLDKEEMRPARKHGNIPL
;
A
#
# COMPACT_ATOMS: atom_id res chain seq x y z
N MET A 1 -53.27 -2.50 -23.49
CA MET A 1 -51.89 -3.00 -23.31
C MET A 1 -50.96 -1.93 -23.81
N MET A 2 -49.98 -1.46 -23.02
CA MET A 2 -48.93 -0.56 -23.53
C MET A 2 -48.20 -1.23 -24.68
N GLY A 3 -48.08 -0.52 -25.80
CA GLY A 3 -47.31 -0.97 -26.97
C GLY A 3 -45.81 -0.97 -26.68
N THR A 4 -45.03 -1.61 -27.55
CA THR A 4 -43.56 -1.69 -27.40
C THR A 4 -42.92 -0.30 -27.32
N GLU A 5 -43.37 0.66 -28.13
CA GLU A 5 -42.87 2.04 -28.10
C GLU A 5 -43.13 2.74 -26.77
N ASP A 6 -44.32 2.57 -26.17
CA ASP A 6 -44.63 3.14 -24.86
C ASP A 6 -43.73 2.56 -23.77
N ARG A 7 -43.43 1.24 -23.82
CA ARG A 7 -42.52 0.57 -22.89
C ARG A 7 -41.08 1.08 -23.04
N LEU A 8 -40.63 1.31 -24.28
CA LEU A 8 -39.30 1.87 -24.53
C LEU A 8 -39.20 3.32 -24.05
N ARG A 9 -40.25 4.12 -24.22
CA ARG A 9 -40.31 5.49 -23.68
C ARG A 9 -40.27 5.49 -22.14
N ASP A 10 -41.02 4.60 -21.50
CA ASP A 10 -40.99 4.44 -20.04
C ASP A 10 -39.60 4.04 -19.53
N LEU A 11 -38.95 3.06 -20.17
CA LEU A 11 -37.58 2.65 -19.83
C LEU A 11 -36.60 3.82 -19.94
N ARG A 12 -36.64 4.57 -21.05
CA ARG A 12 -35.76 5.73 -21.25
C ARG A 12 -35.99 6.80 -20.19
N ALA A 13 -37.24 7.07 -19.82
CA ALA A 13 -37.57 8.03 -18.77
C ALA A 13 -37.06 7.59 -17.38
N ARG A 14 -37.15 6.30 -17.05
CA ARG A 14 -36.61 5.75 -15.80
C ARG A 14 -35.09 5.83 -15.76
N LYS A 15 -34.41 5.47 -16.85
CA LYS A 15 -32.94 5.58 -16.96
C LYS A 15 -32.47 7.02 -16.85
N ALA A 16 -33.10 7.96 -17.56
CA ALA A 16 -32.75 9.38 -17.48
C ALA A 16 -32.90 9.94 -16.05
N ARG A 17 -33.92 9.49 -15.30
CA ARG A 17 -34.08 9.86 -13.89
C ARG A 17 -32.95 9.32 -13.01
N VAL A 18 -32.48 8.10 -13.29
CA VAL A 18 -31.37 7.49 -12.55
C VAL A 18 -30.04 8.18 -12.89
N GLU A 19 -29.83 8.50 -14.16
CA GLU A 19 -28.64 9.23 -14.64
C GLU A 19 -28.55 10.64 -14.07
N ALA A 20 -29.70 11.29 -13.81
CA ALA A 20 -29.74 12.62 -13.19
C ALA A 20 -29.38 12.65 -11.69
N GLY A 21 -29.23 11.48 -11.03
CA GLY A 21 -28.87 11.38 -9.62
C GLY A 21 -29.79 12.19 -8.71
N GLY A 22 -29.21 13.02 -7.84
CA GLY A 22 -29.92 13.94 -6.95
C GLY A 22 -30.54 15.18 -7.61
N GLY A 23 -30.43 15.31 -8.94
CA GLY A 23 -30.90 16.46 -9.72
C GLY A 23 -29.87 17.58 -9.86
N GLN A 24 -30.08 18.45 -10.87
CA GLN A 24 -29.10 19.46 -11.29
C GLN A 24 -28.57 20.35 -10.16
N ALA A 25 -29.44 20.84 -9.27
CA ALA A 25 -29.00 21.70 -8.18
C ALA A 25 -28.00 21.02 -7.22
N ARG A 26 -28.08 19.69 -7.04
CA ARG A 26 -27.13 18.94 -6.21
C ARG A 26 -25.86 18.61 -6.98
N VAL A 27 -25.95 18.39 -8.29
CA VAL A 27 -24.79 18.27 -9.20
C VAL A 27 -23.98 19.56 -9.18
N ASP A 28 -24.62 20.72 -9.38
CA ASP A 28 -23.97 22.03 -9.31
C ASP A 28 -23.30 22.25 -7.94
N ALA A 29 -23.97 21.86 -6.85
CA ALA A 29 -23.41 21.95 -5.50
C ALA A 29 -22.20 21.02 -5.28
N GLN A 30 -22.17 19.85 -5.92
CA GLN A 30 -21.04 18.91 -5.91
C GLN A 30 -19.85 19.53 -6.67
N HIS A 31 -20.08 20.02 -7.89
CA HIS A 31 -19.05 20.69 -8.71
C HIS A 31 -18.50 21.96 -8.05
N ASN A 32 -19.34 22.77 -7.41
CA ASN A 32 -18.93 23.96 -6.67
C ASN A 32 -18.01 23.65 -5.47
N ARG A 33 -17.95 22.39 -5.03
CA ARG A 33 -17.01 21.91 -4.00
C ARG A 33 -15.73 21.32 -4.60
N GLY A 34 -15.54 21.42 -5.92
CA GLY A 34 -14.39 20.84 -6.62
C GLY A 34 -14.45 19.33 -6.79
N LYS A 35 -15.64 18.72 -6.69
CA LYS A 35 -15.83 17.27 -6.78
C LYS A 35 -16.58 16.90 -8.04
N MET A 36 -16.19 15.84 -8.71
CA MET A 36 -16.95 15.20 -9.78
C MET A 36 -18.16 14.43 -9.19
N THR A 37 -19.14 14.13 -10.03
CA THR A 37 -20.23 13.19 -9.73
C THR A 37 -19.75 11.74 -9.83
N ALA A 38 -20.51 10.80 -9.27
CA ALA A 38 -20.19 9.38 -9.33
C ALA A 38 -20.04 8.84 -10.77
N ARG A 39 -20.87 9.35 -11.70
CA ARG A 39 -20.85 8.90 -13.11
C ARG A 39 -19.69 9.51 -13.89
N GLU A 40 -19.41 10.79 -13.69
CA GLU A 40 -18.23 11.45 -14.29
C GLU A 40 -16.94 10.74 -13.84
N ARG A 41 -16.83 10.36 -12.56
CA ARG A 41 -15.69 9.59 -12.05
C ARG A 41 -15.56 8.22 -12.70
N LEU A 42 -16.66 7.51 -12.94
CA LEU A 42 -16.65 6.21 -13.63
C LEU A 42 -16.29 6.34 -15.11
N GLU A 43 -16.81 7.36 -15.78
CA GLU A 43 -16.50 7.67 -17.18
C GLU A 43 -15.02 8.01 -17.36
N MET A 44 -14.43 8.69 -16.37
CA MET A 44 -13.02 9.03 -16.37
C MET A 44 -12.13 7.83 -15.99
N LEU A 45 -12.58 7.00 -15.04
CA LEU A 45 -11.85 5.82 -14.60
C LEU A 45 -11.76 4.75 -15.69
N LEU A 46 -12.84 4.54 -16.45
CA LEU A 46 -12.98 3.44 -17.39
C LEU A 46 -12.69 3.90 -18.82
N ASP A 47 -12.26 2.96 -19.67
CA ASP A 47 -12.07 3.25 -21.09
C ASP A 47 -13.41 3.62 -21.74
N GLU A 48 -13.36 4.56 -22.70
CA GLU A 48 -14.53 5.13 -23.34
C GLU A 48 -15.50 4.06 -23.88
N GLY A 49 -16.77 4.16 -23.49
CA GLY A 49 -17.82 3.23 -23.92
C GLY A 49 -17.76 1.81 -23.33
N SER A 50 -16.81 1.52 -22.44
CA SER A 50 -16.66 0.18 -21.83
C SER A 50 -17.62 -0.08 -20.68
N PHE A 51 -18.09 0.95 -19.97
CA PHE A 51 -18.88 0.80 -18.75
C PHE A 51 -20.23 0.11 -19.02
N GLN A 52 -20.47 -0.98 -18.28
CA GLN A 52 -21.74 -1.71 -18.26
C GLN A 52 -22.34 -1.63 -16.85
N GLU A 53 -23.34 -0.77 -16.70
CA GLU A 53 -24.02 -0.58 -15.43
C GLU A 53 -24.92 -1.77 -15.07
N ILE A 54 -24.84 -2.19 -13.81
CA ILE A 54 -25.65 -3.23 -13.19
C ILE A 54 -26.55 -2.60 -12.15
N ASP A 55 -27.80 -3.08 -12.04
CA ASP A 55 -28.75 -2.67 -11.02
C ASP A 55 -29.10 -1.16 -11.01
N ALA A 56 -29.03 -0.51 -12.18
CA ALA A 56 -29.33 0.92 -12.33
C ALA A 56 -30.72 1.31 -11.78
N LEU A 57 -31.74 0.46 -12.00
CA LEU A 57 -33.13 0.72 -11.62
C LEU A 57 -33.50 0.16 -10.23
N VAL A 58 -32.53 -0.24 -9.40
CA VAL A 58 -32.81 -0.67 -8.02
C VAL A 58 -33.26 0.53 -7.19
N GLU A 59 -34.30 0.33 -6.38
CA GLU A 59 -34.86 1.28 -5.44
C GLU A 59 -34.80 0.70 -4.02
N HIS A 60 -34.71 1.56 -3.01
CA HIS A 60 -34.82 1.14 -1.61
C HIS A 60 -36.20 0.54 -1.32
N ARG A 61 -36.29 -0.24 -0.25
CA ARG A 61 -37.52 -0.90 0.21
C ARG A 61 -37.94 -0.51 1.63
N CYS A 62 -37.23 0.44 2.23
CA CYS A 62 -37.58 1.03 3.53
C CYS A 62 -38.91 1.80 3.46
N ARG A 63 -39.74 1.62 4.49
CA ARG A 63 -41.02 2.32 4.68
C ARG A 63 -41.04 3.24 5.92
N ASP A 64 -40.02 3.17 6.76
CA ASP A 64 -39.91 3.98 7.96
C ASP A 64 -39.57 5.44 7.59
N PHE A 65 -39.88 6.38 8.49
CA PHE A 65 -39.57 7.81 8.32
C PHE A 65 -40.04 8.42 6.99
N ASP A 66 -41.22 8.02 6.49
CA ASP A 66 -41.79 8.47 5.21
C ASP A 66 -40.89 8.18 3.99
N MET A 67 -39.96 7.21 4.10
CA MET A 67 -39.05 6.85 3.02
C MET A 67 -39.80 6.31 1.80
N ASP A 68 -40.93 5.63 1.98
CA ASP A 68 -41.77 5.07 0.92
C ASP A 68 -42.32 6.12 -0.06
N LYS A 69 -42.35 7.40 0.33
CA LYS A 69 -42.76 8.52 -0.52
C LYS A 69 -41.64 9.03 -1.44
N ASN A 70 -40.42 8.58 -1.22
CA ASN A 70 -39.25 9.00 -1.97
C ASN A 70 -38.84 7.90 -2.95
N VAL A 71 -38.35 8.30 -4.12
CA VAL A 71 -37.64 7.40 -5.03
C VAL A 71 -36.18 7.80 -4.95
N ILE A 72 -35.31 6.85 -4.60
CA ILE A 72 -33.87 7.07 -4.46
C ILE A 72 -33.17 6.43 -5.68
N PRO A 73 -32.78 7.23 -6.69
CA PRO A 73 -32.12 6.75 -7.89
C PRO A 73 -30.96 5.79 -7.64
N GLY A 74 -31.06 4.56 -8.15
CA GLY A 74 -30.01 3.53 -8.04
C GLY A 74 -29.59 3.20 -6.60
N ASP A 75 -30.41 3.60 -5.62
CA ASP A 75 -30.12 3.66 -4.19
C ASP A 75 -28.84 4.42 -3.76
N GLY A 76 -28.39 5.37 -4.58
CA GLY A 76 -27.22 6.23 -4.28
C GLY A 76 -25.86 5.59 -4.54
N VAL A 77 -25.80 4.52 -5.35
CA VAL A 77 -24.54 3.95 -5.84
C VAL A 77 -24.69 3.49 -7.29
N VAL A 78 -23.69 3.80 -8.10
CA VAL A 78 -23.55 3.29 -9.47
C VAL A 78 -22.60 2.09 -9.40
N THR A 79 -22.99 0.97 -9.99
CA THR A 79 -22.26 -0.30 -9.90
C THR A 79 -22.15 -0.94 -11.27
N GLY A 80 -21.02 -1.57 -11.58
CA GLY A 80 -20.87 -2.25 -12.87
C GLY A 80 -19.47 -2.77 -13.11
N HIS A 81 -19.16 -2.98 -14.38
CA HIS A 81 -17.83 -3.34 -14.85
C HIS A 81 -17.48 -2.56 -16.11
N GLY A 82 -16.20 -2.51 -16.45
CA GLY A 82 -15.69 -1.88 -17.65
C GLY A 82 -14.26 -2.32 -17.88
N THR A 83 -13.49 -1.53 -18.62
CA THR A 83 -12.06 -1.79 -18.82
C THR A 83 -11.20 -0.61 -18.42
N ILE A 84 -9.97 -0.90 -17.99
CA ILE A 84 -8.87 0.06 -17.86
C ILE A 84 -7.73 -0.45 -18.73
N ASN A 85 -7.36 0.31 -19.76
CA ASN A 85 -6.35 -0.09 -20.74
C ASN A 85 -6.65 -1.49 -21.35
N GLY A 86 -7.93 -1.75 -21.62
CA GLY A 86 -8.43 -3.02 -22.14
C GLY A 86 -8.55 -4.16 -21.12
N ARG A 87 -8.17 -3.95 -19.86
CA ARG A 87 -8.27 -4.96 -18.79
C ARG A 87 -9.57 -4.83 -18.04
N GLU A 88 -10.31 -5.92 -17.91
CA GLU A 88 -11.61 -5.94 -17.25
C GLU A 88 -11.48 -5.69 -15.74
N ILE A 89 -12.27 -4.75 -15.23
CA ILE A 89 -12.38 -4.47 -13.80
C ILE A 89 -13.84 -4.25 -13.40
N PHE A 90 -14.12 -4.45 -12.12
CA PHE A 90 -15.39 -4.08 -11.49
C PHE A 90 -15.24 -2.76 -10.76
N ALA A 91 -16.31 -1.97 -10.74
CA ALA A 91 -16.31 -0.71 -10.01
C ALA A 91 -17.65 -0.41 -9.36
N PHE A 92 -17.59 0.35 -8.28
CA PHE A 92 -18.74 1.04 -7.72
C PHE A 92 -18.38 2.48 -7.38
N ALA A 93 -19.33 3.39 -7.56
CA ALA A 93 -19.16 4.80 -7.26
C ALA A 93 -20.38 5.33 -6.49
N GLN A 94 -20.13 5.83 -5.28
CA GLN A 94 -21.18 6.35 -4.41
C GLN A 94 -21.60 7.76 -4.86
N ASP A 95 -22.90 7.98 -5.00
CA ASP A 95 -23.44 9.26 -5.45
C ASP A 95 -23.86 10.13 -4.27
N PHE A 96 -23.00 11.06 -3.88
CA PHE A 96 -23.25 11.99 -2.79
C PHE A 96 -24.48 12.88 -3.03
N THR A 97 -24.86 13.12 -4.28
CA THR A 97 -26.04 13.91 -4.60
C THR A 97 -27.33 13.18 -4.19
N VAL A 98 -27.29 11.85 -4.06
CA VAL A 98 -28.42 11.01 -3.69
C VAL A 98 -28.33 10.67 -2.20
N TYR A 99 -29.15 11.34 -1.38
CA TYR A 99 -29.21 11.11 0.08
C TYR A 99 -27.83 11.19 0.78
N GLY A 100 -26.95 12.08 0.33
CA GLY A 100 -25.59 12.24 0.89
C GLY A 100 -24.71 11.01 0.67
N GLY A 101 -25.00 10.20 -0.34
CA GLY A 101 -24.32 8.93 -0.61
C GLY A 101 -24.51 7.90 0.51
N SER A 102 -25.47 8.11 1.41
CA SER A 102 -25.67 7.25 2.57
C SER A 102 -26.00 5.81 2.17
N LEU A 103 -25.33 4.87 2.80
CA LEU A 103 -25.47 3.45 2.53
C LEU A 103 -26.75 2.92 3.17
N GLY A 104 -27.76 2.66 2.34
CA GLY A 104 -28.95 1.88 2.69
C GLY A 104 -28.78 0.39 2.39
N GLU A 105 -29.84 -0.38 2.59
CA GLU A 105 -29.85 -1.82 2.39
C GLU A 105 -29.53 -2.19 0.93
N MET A 106 -30.27 -1.60 -0.02
CA MET A 106 -30.14 -1.96 -1.43
C MET A 106 -28.83 -1.43 -2.03
N HIS A 107 -28.37 -0.26 -1.58
CA HIS A 107 -27.06 0.30 -1.89
C HIS A 107 -25.95 -0.71 -1.56
N GLY A 108 -25.93 -1.23 -0.33
CA GLY A 108 -24.90 -2.18 0.07
C GLY A 108 -25.03 -3.53 -0.63
N LEU A 109 -26.25 -4.01 -0.90
CA LEU A 109 -26.46 -5.23 -1.68
C LEU A 109 -25.99 -5.10 -3.14
N LYS A 110 -26.09 -3.92 -3.76
CA LYS A 110 -25.50 -3.65 -5.08
C LYS A 110 -23.97 -3.75 -5.05
N ILE A 111 -23.32 -3.15 -4.06
CA ILE A 111 -21.87 -3.27 -3.87
C ILE A 111 -21.48 -4.74 -3.65
N CYS A 112 -22.22 -5.46 -2.80
CA CYS A 112 -22.01 -6.88 -2.56
C CYS A 112 -22.07 -7.71 -3.85
N LYS A 113 -23.05 -7.45 -4.73
CA LYS A 113 -23.16 -8.13 -6.02
C LYS A 113 -21.92 -7.91 -6.89
N VAL A 114 -21.41 -6.68 -6.96
CA VAL A 114 -20.19 -6.36 -7.72
C VAL A 114 -18.97 -7.07 -7.14
N LEU A 115 -18.80 -7.09 -5.82
CA LEU A 115 -17.71 -7.81 -5.16
C LEU A 115 -17.79 -9.33 -5.41
N ASP A 116 -19.00 -9.90 -5.34
CA ASP A 116 -19.24 -11.32 -5.64
C ASP A 116 -18.91 -11.65 -7.11
N MET A 117 -19.24 -10.76 -8.04
CA MET A 117 -18.91 -10.93 -9.46
C MET A 117 -17.41 -10.82 -9.71
N ALA A 118 -16.73 -9.82 -9.12
CA ALA A 118 -15.29 -9.64 -9.22
C ALA A 118 -14.52 -10.86 -8.72
N LEU A 119 -14.91 -11.39 -7.56
CA LEU A 119 -14.32 -12.60 -6.99
C LEU A 119 -14.58 -13.84 -7.87
N LYS A 120 -15.78 -13.95 -8.44
CA LYS A 120 -16.17 -15.08 -9.30
C LYS A 120 -15.43 -15.09 -10.64
N THR A 121 -15.08 -13.92 -11.18
CA THR A 121 -14.40 -13.79 -12.47
C THR A 121 -12.90 -13.55 -12.34
N GLY A 122 -12.38 -13.34 -11.13
CA GLY A 122 -10.96 -13.09 -10.89
C GLY A 122 -10.52 -11.73 -11.43
N ARG A 123 -11.32 -10.68 -11.24
CA ARG A 123 -11.04 -9.33 -11.73
C ARG A 123 -10.88 -8.32 -10.58
N PRO A 124 -10.02 -7.30 -10.72
CA PRO A 124 -9.88 -6.25 -9.71
C PRO A 124 -11.20 -5.51 -9.45
N VAL A 125 -11.30 -4.90 -8.27
CA VAL A 125 -12.42 -4.02 -7.90
C VAL A 125 -11.94 -2.66 -7.40
N ILE A 126 -12.58 -1.60 -7.91
CA ILE A 126 -12.32 -0.22 -7.50
C ILE A 126 -13.58 0.38 -6.86
N GLY A 127 -13.46 0.85 -5.63
CA GLY A 127 -14.52 1.56 -4.92
C GLY A 127 -14.27 3.06 -4.88
N LEU A 128 -15.15 3.86 -5.46
CA LEU A 128 -15.11 5.32 -5.41
C LEU A 128 -16.08 5.81 -4.32
N ASN A 129 -15.52 6.18 -3.17
CA ASN A 129 -16.24 6.46 -1.95
C ASN A 129 -16.51 7.95 -1.75
N ASP A 130 -17.79 8.30 -1.55
CA ASP A 130 -18.30 9.64 -1.24
C ASP A 130 -19.65 9.48 -0.51
N SER A 131 -19.59 9.16 0.78
CA SER A 131 -20.73 8.75 1.62
C SER A 131 -20.68 9.34 3.02
N GLY A 132 -21.80 9.94 3.44
CA GLY A 132 -22.03 10.37 4.81
C GLY A 132 -22.13 9.24 5.85
N GLY A 133 -22.01 7.97 5.45
CA GLY A 133 -22.07 6.80 6.33
C GLY A 133 -23.38 6.02 6.20
N ALA A 134 -23.82 5.38 7.28
CA ALA A 134 -25.04 4.57 7.29
C ALA A 134 -26.28 5.44 7.06
N ARG A 135 -27.23 4.95 6.26
CA ARG A 135 -28.56 5.59 6.17
C ARG A 135 -29.34 5.31 7.44
N ILE A 136 -29.41 6.30 8.32
CA ILE A 136 -30.02 6.20 9.66
C ILE A 136 -31.50 5.78 9.57
N GLN A 137 -32.20 6.24 8.55
CA GLN A 137 -33.62 5.94 8.32
C GLN A 137 -33.89 4.45 8.10
N GLU A 138 -32.90 3.65 7.69
CA GLU A 138 -33.04 2.21 7.50
C GLU A 138 -32.47 1.39 8.67
N GLY A 139 -31.91 2.06 9.68
CA GLY A 139 -31.45 1.46 10.93
C GLY A 139 -30.50 0.26 10.71
N VAL A 140 -30.86 -0.88 11.31
CA VAL A 140 -30.03 -2.10 11.30
C VAL A 140 -29.84 -2.71 9.91
N ALA A 141 -30.71 -2.40 8.93
CA ALA A 141 -30.56 -2.92 7.57
C ALA A 141 -29.30 -2.34 6.89
N SER A 142 -29.00 -1.06 7.13
CA SER A 142 -27.75 -0.42 6.71
C SER A 142 -26.53 -1.08 7.35
N LEU A 143 -26.62 -1.42 8.64
CA LEU A 143 -25.53 -2.10 9.36
C LEU A 143 -25.30 -3.53 8.86
N GLY A 144 -26.37 -4.27 8.58
CA GLY A 144 -26.28 -5.60 7.97
C GLY A 144 -25.57 -5.53 6.61
N SER A 145 -25.87 -4.51 5.82
CA SER A 145 -25.25 -4.30 4.51
C SER A 145 -23.77 -3.95 4.60
N TYR A 146 -23.36 -3.16 5.60
CA TYR A 146 -21.94 -2.96 5.89
C TYR A 146 -21.23 -4.27 6.22
N ALA A 147 -21.81 -5.08 7.11
CA ALA A 147 -21.20 -6.36 7.50
C ALA A 147 -21.04 -7.32 6.30
N GLU A 148 -22.02 -7.35 5.40
CA GLU A 148 -21.97 -8.11 4.15
C GLU A 148 -20.84 -7.62 3.21
N ILE A 149 -20.63 -6.30 3.10
CA ILE A 149 -19.51 -5.73 2.34
C ILE A 149 -18.17 -6.12 2.97
N PHE A 150 -18.02 -5.96 4.29
CA PHE A 150 -16.77 -6.28 4.98
C PHE A 150 -16.40 -7.75 4.82
N PHE A 151 -17.39 -8.64 4.95
CA PHE A 151 -17.19 -10.06 4.71
C PHE A 151 -16.64 -10.33 3.30
N ARG A 152 -17.18 -9.67 2.28
CA ARG A 152 -16.71 -9.82 0.90
C ARG A 152 -15.32 -9.23 0.68
N ASN A 153 -15.00 -8.09 1.30
CA ASN A 153 -13.64 -7.55 1.24
C ASN A 153 -12.61 -8.53 1.81
N VAL A 154 -12.91 -9.16 2.96
CA VAL A 154 -12.04 -10.19 3.56
C VAL A 154 -11.95 -11.43 2.68
N ARG A 155 -13.05 -11.86 2.06
CA ARG A 155 -13.07 -13.01 1.13
C ARG A 155 -12.28 -12.75 -0.16
N ALA A 156 -12.17 -11.50 -0.59
CA ALA A 156 -11.43 -11.09 -1.78
C ALA A 156 -9.96 -10.72 -1.48
N SER A 157 -9.60 -10.48 -0.22
CA SER A 157 -8.24 -10.09 0.19
C SER A 157 -7.20 -11.14 -0.23
N GLY A 158 -6.20 -10.70 -0.99
CA GLY A 158 -5.17 -11.58 -1.56
C GLY A 158 -5.69 -12.53 -2.66
N VAL A 159 -6.89 -12.30 -3.20
CA VAL A 159 -7.45 -13.05 -4.34
C VAL A 159 -7.59 -12.17 -5.56
N VAL A 160 -8.23 -11.01 -5.43
CA VAL A 160 -8.29 -9.97 -6.46
C VAL A 160 -7.84 -8.64 -5.85
N PRO A 161 -7.13 -7.77 -6.59
CA PRO A 161 -6.78 -6.46 -6.07
C PRO A 161 -8.01 -5.61 -5.77
N GLN A 162 -8.01 -4.98 -4.60
CA GLN A 162 -9.07 -4.09 -4.12
C GLN A 162 -8.49 -2.70 -3.87
N ILE A 163 -9.00 -1.70 -4.60
CA ILE A 163 -8.55 -0.30 -4.48
C ILE A 163 -9.72 0.55 -4.02
N SER A 164 -9.54 1.32 -2.96
CA SER A 164 -10.50 2.32 -2.49
C SER A 164 -10.00 3.73 -2.78
N VAL A 165 -10.85 4.55 -3.38
CA VAL A 165 -10.58 5.96 -3.67
C VAL A 165 -11.57 6.79 -2.86
N ILE A 166 -11.08 7.53 -1.88
CA ILE A 166 -11.89 8.40 -1.03
C ILE A 166 -11.91 9.78 -1.68
N MET A 167 -13.08 10.19 -2.16
CA MET A 167 -13.26 11.39 -2.97
C MET A 167 -14.31 12.32 -2.34
N GLY A 168 -14.50 12.19 -1.04
CA GLY A 168 -15.52 12.90 -0.25
C GLY A 168 -15.58 12.39 1.19
N PRO A 169 -16.66 12.70 1.93
CA PRO A 169 -16.85 12.16 3.26
C PRO A 169 -16.90 10.62 3.23
N CYS A 170 -16.34 10.00 4.26
CA CYS A 170 -16.40 8.57 4.54
C CYS A 170 -16.46 8.43 6.07
N ALA A 171 -17.67 8.40 6.63
CA ALA A 171 -17.88 8.51 8.07
C ALA A 171 -18.45 7.23 8.69
N GLY A 172 -18.09 6.96 9.94
CA GLY A 172 -18.64 5.87 10.73
C GLY A 172 -18.22 4.50 10.20
N GLY A 173 -19.19 3.61 9.97
CA GLY A 173 -18.92 2.25 9.47
C GLY A 173 -18.32 2.22 8.06
N ALA A 174 -18.49 3.28 7.26
CA ALA A 174 -18.00 3.33 5.88
C ALA A 174 -16.49 3.14 5.77
N VAL A 175 -15.73 3.54 6.79
CA VAL A 175 -14.26 3.54 6.78
C VAL A 175 -13.65 2.15 6.82
N TYR A 176 -14.39 1.16 7.32
CA TYR A 176 -13.83 -0.19 7.50
C TYR A 176 -13.67 -0.96 6.20
N SER A 177 -14.50 -0.69 5.18
CA SER A 177 -14.32 -1.33 3.88
C SER A 177 -12.99 -0.89 3.23
N PRO A 178 -12.71 0.42 3.06
CA PRO A 178 -11.40 0.90 2.61
C PRO A 178 -10.22 0.39 3.45
N ALA A 179 -10.35 0.35 4.78
CA ALA A 179 -9.27 -0.14 5.64
C ALA A 179 -8.88 -1.61 5.39
N ILE A 180 -9.84 -2.43 4.93
CA ILE A 180 -9.63 -3.85 4.56
C ILE A 180 -9.08 -3.99 3.14
N THR A 181 -9.40 -3.06 2.23
CA THR A 181 -8.85 -3.07 0.85
C THR A 181 -7.33 -2.89 0.82
N ASP A 182 -6.71 -3.19 -0.32
CA ASP A 182 -5.25 -3.24 -0.43
C ASP A 182 -4.63 -1.85 -0.44
N PHE A 183 -5.21 -0.92 -1.23
CA PHE A 183 -4.75 0.47 -1.32
C PHE A 183 -5.90 1.45 -1.12
N VAL A 184 -5.59 2.53 -0.40
CA VAL A 184 -6.49 3.65 -0.15
C VAL A 184 -5.85 4.90 -0.74
N ILE A 185 -6.50 5.49 -1.74
CA ILE A 185 -6.16 6.78 -2.34
C ILE A 185 -7.11 7.82 -1.75
N MET A 186 -6.60 8.94 -1.26
CA MET A 186 -7.43 10.02 -0.73
C MET A 186 -7.20 11.32 -1.51
N VAL A 187 -8.29 12.01 -1.87
CA VAL A 187 -8.22 13.34 -2.50
C VAL A 187 -8.04 14.42 -1.44
N ASP A 188 -7.02 15.25 -1.59
CA ASP A 188 -6.70 16.34 -0.67
C ASP A 188 -7.87 17.31 -0.50
N LYS A 189 -8.10 17.78 0.73
CA LYS A 189 -9.15 18.74 1.15
C LYS A 189 -10.61 18.33 0.94
N THR A 190 -10.91 17.36 0.08
CA THR A 190 -12.27 16.92 -0.21
C THR A 190 -12.58 15.59 0.48
N ALA A 191 -11.60 14.71 0.60
CA ALA A 191 -11.71 13.43 1.28
C ALA A 191 -11.58 13.57 2.79
N HIS A 192 -12.51 12.96 3.52
CA HIS A 192 -12.45 12.92 4.97
C HIS A 192 -12.87 11.54 5.47
N MET A 193 -12.05 10.91 6.31
CA MET A 193 -12.32 9.58 6.83
C MET A 193 -12.21 9.53 8.35
N PHE A 194 -13.23 9.06 9.05
CA PHE A 194 -13.18 8.86 10.51
C PHE A 194 -14.31 7.98 11.00
N ILE A 195 -14.07 7.23 12.07
CA ILE A 195 -15.11 6.44 12.75
C ILE A 195 -16.09 7.37 13.49
N THR A 196 -15.56 8.35 14.22
CA THR A 196 -16.34 9.25 15.06
C THR A 196 -16.11 10.68 14.59
N GLY A 197 -17.18 11.39 14.23
CA GLY A 197 -17.08 12.76 13.73
C GLY A 197 -16.65 13.77 14.80
N PRO A 198 -16.13 14.96 14.39
CA PRO A 198 -15.62 15.97 15.31
C PRO A 198 -16.62 16.43 16.38
N GLU A 199 -17.92 16.53 16.03
CA GLU A 199 -18.97 16.95 16.96
C GLU A 199 -19.16 15.96 18.13
N VAL A 200 -19.05 14.65 17.85
CA VAL A 200 -19.15 13.61 18.88
C VAL A 200 -17.88 13.62 19.75
N ILE A 201 -16.70 13.78 19.14
CA ILE A 201 -15.43 13.91 19.89
C ILE A 201 -15.52 15.08 20.87
N LYS A 202 -15.95 16.26 20.40
CA LYS A 202 -16.11 17.45 21.22
C LYS A 202 -17.07 17.20 22.40
N THR A 203 -18.19 16.55 22.14
CA THR A 203 -19.21 16.30 23.17
C THR A 203 -18.75 15.31 24.24
N VAL A 204 -17.93 14.31 23.87
CA VAL A 204 -17.51 13.23 24.77
C VAL A 204 -16.18 13.54 25.48
N THR A 205 -15.25 14.17 24.79
CA THR A 205 -13.86 14.36 25.24
C THR A 205 -13.49 15.82 25.50
N ASN A 206 -14.33 16.77 25.07
CA ASN A 206 -14.04 18.21 25.00
C ASN A 206 -12.87 18.58 24.07
N GLU A 207 -12.40 17.66 23.22
CA GLU A 207 -11.41 17.98 22.20
C GLU A 207 -12.06 18.69 21.00
N GLU A 208 -11.49 19.82 20.59
CA GLU A 208 -11.90 20.53 19.39
C GLU A 208 -10.92 20.22 18.25
N VAL A 209 -11.42 19.62 17.18
CA VAL A 209 -10.64 19.23 16.00
C VAL A 209 -11.47 19.49 14.74
N SER A 210 -10.83 19.92 13.66
CA SER A 210 -11.53 20.11 12.38
C SER A 210 -11.71 18.77 11.64
N PHE A 211 -12.54 18.73 10.59
CA PHE A 211 -12.65 17.54 9.74
C PHE A 211 -11.30 17.16 9.10
N GLU A 212 -10.55 18.15 8.62
CA GLU A 212 -9.24 17.98 7.99
C GLU A 212 -8.19 17.48 8.99
N ASP A 213 -8.12 18.10 10.17
CA ASP A 213 -7.15 17.71 11.20
C ASP A 213 -7.45 16.33 11.81
N LEU A 214 -8.73 15.93 11.82
CA LEU A 214 -9.15 14.63 12.34
C LEU A 214 -8.91 13.50 11.34
N GLY A 215 -9.27 13.72 10.07
CA GLY A 215 -9.39 12.63 9.10
C GLY A 215 -9.20 13.05 7.64
N GLY A 216 -8.57 14.20 7.40
CA GLY A 216 -8.18 14.62 6.06
C GLY A 216 -7.09 13.73 5.45
N ALA A 217 -6.86 13.88 4.15
CA ALA A 217 -5.90 13.07 3.41
C ALA A 217 -4.47 13.20 3.98
N SER A 218 -4.05 14.41 4.36
CA SER A 218 -2.74 14.65 4.97
C SER A 218 -2.59 13.95 6.32
N THR A 219 -3.62 14.01 7.18
CA THR A 219 -3.63 13.31 8.48
C THR A 219 -3.49 11.81 8.29
N HIS A 220 -4.23 11.22 7.34
CA HIS A 220 -4.14 9.79 7.10
C HIS A 220 -2.87 9.35 6.39
N GLY A 221 -2.31 10.19 5.52
CA GLY A 221 -1.09 9.93 4.76
C GLY A 221 0.20 10.22 5.51
N SER A 222 0.18 10.91 6.66
CA SER A 222 1.39 11.26 7.42
C SER A 222 1.39 10.86 8.90
N LYS A 223 0.21 10.68 9.52
CA LYS A 223 0.12 10.33 10.96
C LYS A 223 -0.37 8.91 11.18
N SER A 224 -1.52 8.55 10.60
CA SER A 224 -2.16 7.26 10.91
C SER A 224 -1.70 6.09 10.05
N GLY A 225 -1.08 6.35 8.90
CA GLY A 225 -0.73 5.31 7.92
C GLY A 225 -1.91 4.64 7.23
N VAL A 226 -3.12 5.22 7.26
CA VAL A 226 -4.30 4.62 6.62
C VAL A 226 -4.36 4.93 5.12
N SER A 227 -3.95 6.14 4.72
CA SER A 227 -3.87 6.49 3.30
C SER A 227 -2.56 5.97 2.72
N HIS A 228 -2.63 5.41 1.51
CA HIS A 228 -1.48 4.92 0.75
C HIS A 228 -0.98 5.98 -0.24
N PHE A 229 -1.92 6.76 -0.78
CA PHE A 229 -1.65 7.83 -1.73
C PHE A 229 -2.53 9.04 -1.44
N THR A 230 -1.97 10.23 -1.65
CA THR A 230 -2.74 11.47 -1.62
C THR A 230 -2.70 12.09 -3.00
N ALA A 231 -3.87 12.40 -3.56
CA ALA A 231 -4.02 13.06 -4.85
C ALA A 231 -4.53 14.49 -4.64
N GLU A 232 -4.16 15.42 -5.52
CA GLU A 232 -4.60 16.82 -5.42
C GLU A 232 -6.10 17.00 -5.71
N ASP A 233 -6.63 16.19 -6.62
CA ASP A 233 -8.02 16.25 -7.06
C ASP A 233 -8.55 14.86 -7.49
N ASP A 234 -9.82 14.83 -7.91
CA ASP A 234 -10.48 13.62 -8.38
C ASP A 234 -9.77 12.98 -9.59
N GLN A 235 -9.24 13.81 -10.49
CA GLN A 235 -8.56 13.37 -11.71
C GLN A 235 -7.26 12.64 -11.34
N GLY A 236 -6.40 13.26 -10.54
CA GLY A 236 -5.15 12.64 -10.09
C GLY A 236 -5.38 11.35 -9.32
N ALA A 237 -6.45 11.26 -8.52
CA ALA A 237 -6.78 10.04 -7.79
C ALA A 237 -7.20 8.90 -8.72
N ILE A 238 -7.95 9.20 -9.77
CA ILE A 238 -8.36 8.22 -10.77
C ILE A 238 -7.17 7.79 -11.63
N ASP A 239 -6.29 8.71 -12.01
CA ASP A 239 -5.07 8.39 -12.76
C ASP A 239 -4.16 7.44 -11.98
N LEU A 240 -3.98 7.69 -10.68
CA LEU A 240 -3.26 6.78 -9.77
C LEU A 240 -3.94 5.40 -9.66
N ALA A 241 -5.27 5.35 -9.60
CA ALA A 241 -5.99 4.08 -9.58
C ALA A 241 -5.79 3.29 -10.89
N ARG A 242 -5.74 3.97 -12.04
CA ARG A 242 -5.44 3.35 -13.34
C ARG A 242 -3.99 2.85 -13.41
N GLU A 243 -3.03 3.65 -12.94
CA GLU A 243 -1.61 3.27 -12.87
C GLU A 243 -1.39 2.04 -11.98
N LEU A 244 -2.06 1.98 -10.81
CA LEU A 244 -2.03 0.80 -9.95
C LEU A 244 -2.60 -0.43 -10.66
N VAL A 245 -3.72 -0.30 -11.38
CA VAL A 245 -4.25 -1.44 -12.15
C VAL A 245 -3.19 -1.94 -13.12
N ASP A 246 -2.53 -1.06 -13.87
CA ASP A 246 -1.48 -1.43 -14.82
C ASP A 246 -0.27 -2.14 -14.21
N LEU A 247 0.01 -1.96 -12.93
CA LEU A 247 1.11 -2.64 -12.22
C LEU A 247 0.71 -4.02 -11.68
N LEU A 248 -0.58 -4.25 -11.43
CA LEU A 248 -1.04 -5.41 -10.68
C LEU A 248 -1.61 -6.50 -11.60
N PRO A 249 -1.49 -7.81 -11.26
CA PRO A 249 -2.23 -8.86 -11.97
C PRO A 249 -3.75 -8.70 -11.74
N SER A 250 -4.59 -9.35 -12.55
CA SER A 250 -6.03 -9.28 -12.32
C SER A 250 -6.49 -10.07 -11.08
N ASN A 251 -5.72 -11.10 -10.70
CA ASN A 251 -5.96 -11.95 -9.54
C ASN A 251 -4.65 -12.68 -9.13
N ASN A 252 -4.67 -13.38 -8.00
CA ASN A 252 -3.52 -14.08 -7.44
C ASN A 252 -3.06 -15.34 -8.21
N MET A 253 -3.80 -15.77 -9.24
CA MET A 253 -3.40 -16.91 -10.09
C MET A 253 -2.61 -16.46 -11.33
N GLU A 254 -2.48 -15.15 -11.54
CA GLU A 254 -1.77 -14.54 -12.66
C GLU A 254 -0.46 -13.89 -12.18
N LYS A 255 0.54 -13.85 -13.06
CA LYS A 255 1.74 -13.02 -12.84
C LYS A 255 1.40 -11.55 -13.18
N PRO A 256 2.08 -10.58 -12.58
CA PRO A 256 1.93 -9.17 -12.94
C PRO A 256 2.15 -8.94 -14.45
N PRO A 257 1.48 -7.95 -15.05
CA PRO A 257 1.65 -7.63 -16.47
C PRO A 257 3.10 -7.21 -16.76
N GLN A 258 3.63 -7.65 -17.89
CA GLN A 258 4.95 -7.22 -18.34
C GLN A 258 4.85 -5.91 -19.12
N LYS A 259 5.69 -4.93 -18.76
CA LYS A 259 5.84 -3.69 -19.47
C LYS A 259 6.98 -3.81 -20.49
N LYS A 260 6.76 -3.38 -21.72
CA LYS A 260 7.85 -3.26 -22.69
C LYS A 260 8.75 -2.12 -22.27
N THR A 261 10.06 -2.36 -22.22
CA THR A 261 11.07 -1.34 -21.96
C THR A 261 12.16 -1.39 -23.03
N SER A 262 12.76 -0.23 -23.29
CA SER A 262 14.00 -0.09 -24.06
C SER A 262 15.23 0.03 -23.16
N ASP A 263 15.05 0.09 -21.84
CA ASP A 263 16.14 0.13 -20.87
C ASP A 263 16.81 -1.24 -20.80
N SER A 264 18.10 -1.30 -21.12
CA SER A 264 18.82 -2.56 -21.24
C SER A 264 18.99 -3.24 -19.88
N ALA A 265 18.86 -4.56 -19.87
CA ALA A 265 19.08 -5.36 -18.65
C ALA A 265 20.52 -5.29 -18.15
N ASP A 266 21.49 -5.02 -19.04
CA ASP A 266 22.93 -4.88 -18.78
C ASP A 266 23.41 -3.43 -18.75
N ARG A 267 22.49 -2.45 -18.60
CA ARG A 267 22.86 -1.04 -18.41
C ARG A 267 23.76 -0.92 -17.18
N ILE A 268 24.94 -0.32 -17.38
CA ILE A 268 25.85 0.04 -16.30
C ILE A 268 25.30 1.28 -15.60
N CYS A 269 25.17 1.19 -14.27
CA CYS A 269 24.62 2.22 -13.42
C CYS A 269 25.74 3.00 -12.71
N GLU A 270 26.59 3.73 -13.46
CA GLU A 270 27.82 4.37 -12.94
C GLU A 270 27.56 5.28 -11.72
N ASN A 271 26.38 5.92 -11.64
CA ASN A 271 26.03 6.78 -10.50
C ASN A 271 26.01 6.03 -9.15
N LEU A 272 25.71 4.73 -9.16
CA LEU A 272 25.64 3.90 -7.95
C LEU A 272 26.96 3.87 -7.17
N ASP A 273 28.10 4.03 -7.84
CA ASP A 273 29.43 4.01 -7.21
C ASP A 273 29.66 5.22 -6.28
N SER A 274 28.81 6.26 -6.37
CA SER A 274 28.99 7.54 -5.65
C SER A 274 27.81 7.98 -4.79
N ILE A 275 26.63 7.36 -4.94
CA ILE A 275 25.42 7.74 -4.19
C ILE A 275 25.58 7.49 -2.70
N VAL A 276 26.14 6.33 -2.32
CA VAL A 276 26.38 5.97 -0.92
C VAL A 276 27.69 6.64 -0.45
N PRO A 277 27.65 7.55 0.53
CA PRO A 277 28.86 8.24 0.98
C PRO A 277 29.86 7.29 1.65
N GLU A 278 31.15 7.52 1.41
CA GLU A 278 32.25 6.82 2.11
C GLU A 278 32.21 7.03 3.62
N ASP A 279 31.79 8.22 4.06
CA ASP A 279 31.60 8.52 5.48
C ASP A 279 30.32 7.81 5.99
N PRO A 280 30.44 6.83 6.90
CA PRO A 280 29.31 6.05 7.36
C PRO A 280 28.30 6.88 8.16
N THR A 281 28.67 8.08 8.62
CA THR A 281 27.77 8.98 9.36
C THR A 281 26.93 9.87 8.45
N LYS A 282 27.29 10.00 7.17
CA LYS A 282 26.55 10.84 6.22
C LYS A 282 25.32 10.11 5.67
N PRO A 283 24.13 10.73 5.72
CA PRO A 283 22.94 10.19 5.09
C PRO A 283 22.92 10.45 3.57
N TYR A 284 22.11 9.68 2.85
CA TYR A 284 21.82 9.84 1.43
C TYR A 284 20.38 9.44 1.13
N ASP A 285 19.88 9.75 -0.06
CA ASP A 285 18.54 9.34 -0.46
C ASP A 285 18.56 7.94 -1.08
N VAL A 286 17.87 6.98 -0.48
CA VAL A 286 17.79 5.65 -1.11
C VAL A 286 17.01 5.68 -2.42
N ARG A 287 16.14 6.68 -2.63
CA ARG A 287 15.39 6.83 -3.88
C ARG A 287 16.29 7.10 -5.09
N ASP A 288 17.48 7.68 -4.87
CA ASP A 288 18.47 7.86 -5.93
C ASP A 288 19.02 6.48 -6.38
N VAL A 289 19.18 5.53 -5.47
CA VAL A 289 19.56 4.14 -5.79
C VAL A 289 18.41 3.40 -6.50
N ILE A 290 17.18 3.59 -6.02
CA ILE A 290 15.98 2.95 -6.59
C ILE A 290 15.78 3.37 -8.05
N THR A 291 15.78 4.69 -8.32
CA THR A 291 15.56 5.22 -9.67
C THR A 291 16.70 4.88 -10.62
N GLU A 292 17.93 4.76 -10.13
CA GLU A 292 19.06 4.33 -10.95
C GLU A 292 18.98 2.83 -11.33
N ILE A 293 18.39 1.97 -10.49
CA ILE A 293 18.26 0.53 -10.75
C ILE A 293 17.04 0.19 -11.60
N LEU A 294 15.89 0.85 -11.40
CA LEU A 294 14.63 0.51 -12.07
C LEU A 294 14.59 1.01 -13.52
N ASP A 295 13.73 0.37 -14.32
CA ASP A 295 13.53 0.73 -15.72
C ASP A 295 13.08 2.19 -15.86
N ASP A 296 13.81 2.96 -16.66
CA ASP A 296 13.52 4.37 -16.96
C ASP A 296 13.39 5.27 -15.71
N GLY A 297 13.90 4.82 -14.55
CA GLY A 297 13.72 5.49 -13.26
C GLY A 297 12.29 5.54 -12.74
N GLY A 298 11.38 4.75 -13.31
CA GLY A 298 9.97 4.73 -12.92
C GLY A 298 9.74 4.07 -11.56
N PHE A 299 9.28 4.86 -10.58
CA PHE A 299 8.97 4.40 -9.24
C PHE A 299 7.69 5.04 -8.71
N LEU A 300 6.70 4.21 -8.37
CA LEU A 300 5.46 4.62 -7.70
C LEU A 300 5.60 4.34 -6.20
N GLU A 301 5.96 5.36 -5.44
CA GLU A 301 6.15 5.25 -3.98
C GLU A 301 4.81 5.12 -3.25
N VAL A 302 4.70 4.11 -2.39
CA VAL A 302 3.53 3.85 -1.55
C VAL A 302 3.77 4.43 -0.16
N GLN A 303 2.80 5.19 0.35
CA GLN A 303 2.88 5.84 1.67
C GLN A 303 4.11 6.75 1.82
N GLU A 304 4.44 7.53 0.78
CA GLU A 304 5.60 8.44 0.76
C GLU A 304 5.68 9.33 2.02
N ASN A 305 4.52 9.82 2.49
CA ASN A 305 4.45 10.78 3.59
C ASN A 305 4.36 10.13 4.99
N TRP A 306 4.36 8.80 5.10
CA TRP A 306 4.27 8.06 6.37
C TRP A 306 5.46 7.11 6.56
N ALA A 307 5.99 7.06 7.78
CA ALA A 307 7.19 6.26 8.13
C ALA A 307 8.34 6.47 7.12
N GLY A 308 8.74 7.73 6.92
CA GLY A 308 9.74 8.12 5.90
C GLY A 308 11.15 7.53 6.10
N ASN A 309 11.40 6.80 7.19
CA ASN A 309 12.58 5.99 7.45
C ASN A 309 12.61 4.66 6.68
N ILE A 310 11.51 4.26 6.02
CA ILE A 310 11.47 3.15 5.06
C ILE A 310 10.67 3.56 3.81
N VAL A 311 11.24 3.29 2.64
CA VAL A 311 10.63 3.54 1.32
C VAL A 311 10.09 2.21 0.81
N VAL A 312 8.83 2.20 0.38
CA VAL A 312 8.22 1.05 -0.29
C VAL A 312 7.46 1.52 -1.52
N GLY A 313 7.41 0.70 -2.57
CA GLY A 313 6.73 1.11 -3.79
C GLY A 313 6.95 0.15 -4.95
N PHE A 314 6.33 0.45 -6.08
CA PHE A 314 6.39 -0.37 -7.28
C PHE A 314 7.28 0.24 -8.34
N GLY A 315 7.88 -0.61 -9.15
CA GLY A 315 8.52 -0.22 -10.39
C GLY A 315 8.66 -1.41 -11.33
N HIS A 316 9.47 -1.25 -12.36
CA HIS A 316 9.79 -2.34 -13.28
C HIS A 316 11.29 -2.63 -13.28
N LEU A 317 11.63 -3.91 -13.35
CA LEU A 317 12.99 -4.38 -13.58
C LEU A 317 12.97 -5.32 -14.79
N ASN A 318 13.58 -4.88 -15.89
CA ASN A 318 13.57 -5.59 -17.17
C ASN A 318 12.15 -5.97 -17.61
N GLY A 319 11.23 -5.01 -17.51
CA GLY A 319 9.82 -5.12 -17.86
C GLY A 319 8.94 -5.86 -16.86
N SER A 320 9.49 -6.49 -15.83
CA SER A 320 8.71 -7.19 -14.79
C SER A 320 8.38 -6.24 -13.65
N THR A 321 7.12 -6.19 -13.22
CA THR A 321 6.75 -5.42 -12.01
C THR A 321 7.47 -5.99 -10.79
N VAL A 322 8.06 -5.11 -9.98
CA VAL A 322 8.74 -5.45 -8.73
C VAL A 322 8.27 -4.53 -7.61
N GLY A 323 8.22 -5.06 -6.39
CA GLY A 323 8.03 -4.30 -5.17
C GLY A 323 9.39 -4.00 -4.54
N VAL A 324 9.67 -2.74 -4.25
CA VAL A 324 10.91 -2.31 -3.59
C VAL A 324 10.64 -2.04 -2.11
N VAL A 325 11.55 -2.46 -1.24
CA VAL A 325 11.55 -2.15 0.19
C VAL A 325 12.96 -1.70 0.57
N ALA A 326 13.12 -0.44 0.97
CA ALA A 326 14.42 0.17 1.15
C ALA A 326 14.50 1.02 2.43
N ASN A 327 15.54 0.85 3.24
CA ASN A 327 15.77 1.76 4.36
C ASN A 327 16.13 3.16 3.85
N GLN A 328 15.71 4.22 4.56
CA GLN A 328 15.98 5.61 4.16
C GLN A 328 16.95 6.29 5.16
N PRO A 329 18.27 6.29 4.89
CA PRO A 329 19.27 6.86 5.80
C PRO A 329 19.07 8.35 6.11
N LYS A 330 18.44 9.14 5.23
CA LYS A 330 18.09 10.54 5.50
C LYS A 330 17.12 10.74 6.66
N ILE A 331 16.32 9.73 7.00
CA ILE A 331 15.26 9.84 8.02
C ILE A 331 15.53 8.81 9.10
N LEU A 332 15.73 9.29 10.35
CA LEU A 332 16.04 8.44 11.52
C LEU A 332 17.23 7.48 11.30
N ALA A 333 18.20 7.88 10.46
CA ALA A 333 19.35 7.06 10.08
C ALA A 333 18.99 5.70 9.45
N GLY A 334 17.77 5.55 8.89
CA GLY A 334 17.30 4.29 8.31
C GLY A 334 16.85 3.24 9.32
N CYS A 335 16.76 3.59 10.61
CA CYS A 335 16.28 2.69 11.67
C CYS A 335 14.87 2.17 11.37
N LEU A 336 14.61 0.91 11.73
CA LEU A 336 13.25 0.36 11.77
C LEU A 336 12.54 0.78 13.05
N ASP A 337 11.27 1.16 12.96
CA ASP A 337 10.41 1.49 14.09
C ASP A 337 9.02 0.85 13.92
N ILE A 338 8.08 1.16 14.82
CA ILE A 338 6.71 0.59 14.79
C ILE A 338 6.05 0.84 13.43
N ASP A 339 6.05 2.10 12.97
CA ASP A 339 5.33 2.51 11.78
C ASP A 339 6.00 1.96 10.51
N ALA A 340 7.34 2.01 10.41
CA ALA A 340 8.07 1.42 9.29
C ALA A 340 7.88 -0.11 9.21
N SER A 341 7.81 -0.78 10.35
CA SER A 341 7.56 -2.23 10.39
C SER A 341 6.16 -2.57 9.86
N ASP A 342 5.14 -1.79 10.22
CA ASP A 342 3.77 -1.98 9.73
C ASP A 342 3.67 -1.66 8.22
N LYS A 343 4.24 -0.52 7.78
CA LYS A 343 4.34 -0.11 6.37
C LYS A 343 4.92 -1.21 5.50
N ALA A 344 6.13 -1.65 5.82
CA ALA A 344 6.83 -2.64 5.00
C ALA A 344 6.19 -4.03 5.10
N ALA A 345 5.70 -4.44 6.27
CA ALA A 345 5.08 -5.76 6.42
C ALA A 345 3.81 -5.89 5.57
N ARG A 346 2.94 -4.87 5.55
CA ARG A 346 1.72 -4.89 4.71
C ARG A 346 2.09 -4.92 3.23
N PHE A 347 3.06 -4.10 2.81
CA PHE A 347 3.52 -4.05 1.43
C PHE A 347 4.13 -5.38 0.94
N VAL A 348 5.01 -5.99 1.74
CA VAL A 348 5.62 -7.31 1.44
C VAL A 348 4.55 -8.38 1.27
N ARG A 349 3.56 -8.44 2.17
CA ARG A 349 2.47 -9.44 2.07
C ARG A 349 1.56 -9.20 0.88
N PHE A 350 1.32 -7.94 0.52
CA PHE A 350 0.58 -7.62 -0.71
C PHE A 350 1.33 -8.12 -1.95
N CYS A 351 2.64 -7.82 -2.04
CA CYS A 351 3.46 -8.26 -3.17
C CYS A 351 3.45 -9.79 -3.30
N ASP A 352 3.61 -10.50 -2.18
CA ASP A 352 3.55 -11.97 -2.18
C ASP A 352 2.19 -12.51 -2.62
N ALA A 353 1.09 -11.93 -2.13
CA ALA A 353 -0.26 -12.37 -2.48
C ALA A 353 -0.59 -12.21 -3.97
N PHE A 354 0.10 -11.33 -4.67
CA PHE A 354 -0.12 -11.04 -6.10
C PHE A 354 1.10 -11.34 -6.98
N ASN A 355 1.97 -12.27 -6.54
CA ASN A 355 3.08 -12.79 -7.33
C ASN A 355 4.08 -11.71 -7.80
N ILE A 356 4.24 -10.64 -7.03
CA ILE A 356 5.17 -9.53 -7.32
C ILE A 356 6.51 -9.82 -6.62
N PRO A 357 7.62 -9.99 -7.37
CA PRO A 357 8.97 -10.10 -6.80
C PRO A 357 9.34 -8.93 -5.90
N LEU A 358 10.13 -9.21 -4.87
CA LEU A 358 10.60 -8.22 -3.90
C LEU A 358 12.09 -7.92 -4.08
N ILE A 359 12.42 -6.63 -4.15
CA ILE A 359 13.78 -6.10 -4.10
C ILE A 359 13.95 -5.36 -2.77
N THR A 360 14.90 -5.81 -1.95
CA THR A 360 15.23 -5.19 -0.67
C THR A 360 16.56 -4.44 -0.80
N LEU A 361 16.58 -3.15 -0.48
CA LEU A 361 17.80 -2.35 -0.42
C LEU A 361 18.12 -2.01 1.04
N GLU A 362 19.15 -2.65 1.58
CA GLU A 362 19.42 -2.64 3.02
C GLU A 362 20.52 -1.62 3.38
N ASP A 363 20.17 -0.64 4.23
CA ASP A 363 21.10 0.22 4.99
C ASP A 363 20.46 0.57 6.34
N VAL A 364 20.52 -0.38 7.28
CA VAL A 364 19.84 -0.31 8.58
C VAL A 364 20.82 -0.52 9.75
N PRO A 365 20.96 0.45 10.66
CA PRO A 365 21.79 0.31 11.85
C PRO A 365 21.10 -0.45 12.99
N GLY A 366 19.80 -0.73 12.88
CA GLY A 366 19.01 -1.43 13.89
C GLY A 366 17.58 -0.91 13.98
N PHE A 367 16.94 -1.21 15.11
CA PHE A 367 15.65 -0.63 15.49
C PHE A 367 15.84 0.67 16.26
N LEU A 368 14.88 1.60 16.12
CA LEU A 368 14.89 2.89 16.80
C LEU A 368 14.83 2.69 18.34
N PRO A 369 15.84 3.12 19.11
CA PRO A 369 15.81 2.98 20.55
C PRO A 369 14.84 3.97 21.20
N GLY A 370 14.10 3.53 22.22
CA GLY A 370 13.31 4.44 23.07
C GLY A 370 12.17 3.75 23.83
N THR A 371 11.83 4.25 25.02
CA THR A 371 10.75 3.69 25.84
C THR A 371 9.40 3.72 25.13
N ASN A 372 9.15 4.73 24.27
CA ASN A 372 7.92 4.82 23.49
C ASN A 372 7.80 3.68 22.47
N GLN A 373 8.91 3.23 21.88
CA GLN A 373 8.93 2.08 20.98
C GLN A 373 8.67 0.78 21.75
N GLU A 374 9.33 0.62 22.90
CA GLU A 374 9.12 -0.55 23.77
C GLU A 374 7.67 -0.67 24.26
N TRP A 375 7.10 0.42 24.81
CA TRP A 375 5.73 0.44 25.32
C TRP A 375 4.68 0.41 24.21
N GLY A 376 4.98 0.97 23.04
CA GLY A 376 4.17 0.83 21.84
C GLY A 376 4.15 -0.61 21.29
N GLY A 377 5.08 -1.46 21.75
CA GLY A 377 5.16 -2.86 21.38
C GLY A 377 5.97 -3.11 20.11
N ILE A 378 7.11 -2.43 19.94
CA ILE A 378 8.02 -2.64 18.81
C ILE A 378 8.34 -4.12 18.57
N ILE A 379 8.39 -4.96 19.61
CA ILE A 379 8.60 -6.40 19.48
C ILE A 379 7.54 -7.06 18.59
N ARG A 380 6.25 -6.77 18.81
CA ARG A 380 5.16 -7.36 17.99
C ARG A 380 5.06 -6.70 16.61
N HIS A 381 5.36 -5.41 16.49
CA HIS A 381 5.35 -4.69 15.21
C HIS A 381 6.52 -5.10 14.31
N GLY A 382 7.76 -5.07 14.81
CA GLY A 382 8.95 -5.53 14.09
C GLY A 382 8.86 -7.00 13.66
N ALA A 383 8.22 -7.85 14.49
CA ALA A 383 7.96 -9.23 14.13
C ALA A 383 7.01 -9.40 12.93
N LYS A 384 6.18 -8.41 12.58
CA LYS A 384 5.34 -8.46 11.37
C LYS A 384 6.18 -8.45 10.10
N LEU A 385 7.22 -7.62 10.04
CA LEU A 385 8.10 -7.55 8.86
C LEU A 385 8.92 -8.84 8.70
N LEU A 386 9.45 -9.36 9.81
CA LEU A 386 10.07 -10.69 9.83
C LEU A 386 9.12 -11.77 9.33
N TYR A 387 7.89 -11.79 9.85
CA TYR A 387 6.87 -12.74 9.46
C TYR A 387 6.52 -12.60 7.97
N ALA A 388 6.39 -11.39 7.46
CA ALA A 388 6.04 -11.10 6.07
C ALA A 388 7.08 -11.68 5.10
N TYR A 389 8.37 -11.39 5.30
CA TYR A 389 9.43 -11.94 4.45
C TYR A 389 9.62 -13.46 4.61
N ALA A 390 9.48 -13.99 5.82
CA ALA A 390 9.57 -15.41 6.08
C ALA A 390 8.36 -16.19 5.54
N GLU A 391 7.19 -15.55 5.43
CA GLU A 391 5.98 -16.08 4.80
C GLU A 391 6.07 -16.09 3.28
N ALA A 392 6.63 -15.02 2.70
CA ALA A 392 6.66 -14.79 1.27
C ALA A 392 7.41 -15.88 0.49
N THR A 393 6.79 -16.27 -0.63
CA THR A 393 7.24 -17.31 -1.57
C THR A 393 7.63 -16.75 -2.93
N VAL A 394 7.25 -15.51 -3.25
CA VAL A 394 7.76 -14.78 -4.42
C VAL A 394 9.29 -14.69 -4.41
N PRO A 395 9.92 -14.37 -5.56
CA PRO A 395 11.35 -14.09 -5.60
C PRO A 395 11.73 -12.94 -4.66
N LYS A 396 12.75 -13.15 -3.84
CA LYS A 396 13.28 -12.17 -2.88
C LYS A 396 14.76 -11.90 -3.17
N LEU A 397 15.05 -10.68 -3.60
CA LEU A 397 16.40 -10.23 -3.95
C LEU A 397 16.82 -9.10 -3.00
N THR A 398 17.91 -9.27 -2.28
CA THR A 398 18.43 -8.28 -1.33
C THR A 398 19.80 -7.77 -1.77
N VAL A 399 19.96 -6.45 -1.74
CA VAL A 399 21.24 -5.77 -1.94
C VAL A 399 21.56 -4.99 -0.67
N ILE A 400 22.63 -5.38 0.02
CA ILE A 400 23.12 -4.65 1.18
C ILE A 400 24.02 -3.53 0.70
N LEU A 401 23.57 -2.28 0.88
CA LEU A 401 24.25 -1.09 0.41
C LEU A 401 25.34 -0.66 1.39
N ARG A 402 25.02 -0.66 2.68
CA ARG A 402 25.92 -0.22 3.75
C ARG A 402 25.64 -0.95 5.06
N LYS A 403 24.87 -0.42 6.02
CA LYS A 403 24.73 -1.06 7.34
C LYS A 403 23.72 -2.20 7.32
N ALA A 404 24.07 -3.28 8.00
CA ALA A 404 23.20 -4.44 8.19
C ALA A 404 23.46 -5.04 9.58
N TYR A 405 22.86 -4.42 10.61
CA TYR A 405 23.19 -4.76 12.00
C TYR A 405 22.09 -5.53 12.74
N GLY A 406 22.52 -6.55 13.48
CA GLY A 406 21.74 -7.25 14.49
C GLY A 406 20.43 -7.82 13.93
N GLY A 407 19.35 -7.70 14.71
CA GLY A 407 18.04 -8.21 14.29
C GLY A 407 17.44 -7.49 13.08
N ALA A 408 17.88 -6.27 12.76
CA ALA A 408 17.36 -5.57 11.57
C ALA A 408 17.87 -6.24 10.29
N TYR A 409 19.10 -6.73 10.27
CA TYR A 409 19.61 -7.57 9.18
C TYR A 409 18.77 -8.82 8.97
N ASP A 410 18.42 -9.52 10.05
CA ASP A 410 17.58 -10.71 9.95
C ASP A 410 16.20 -10.38 9.37
N VAL A 411 15.64 -9.23 9.72
CA VAL A 411 14.31 -8.75 9.30
C VAL A 411 14.30 -8.29 7.83
N MET A 412 15.39 -7.74 7.31
CA MET A 412 15.49 -7.19 5.95
C MET A 412 15.82 -8.25 4.88
N SER A 413 15.05 -9.35 4.86
CA SER A 413 15.16 -10.40 3.84
C SER A 413 16.55 -11.04 3.74
N SER A 414 17.16 -11.37 4.89
CA SER A 414 18.44 -12.10 4.91
C SER A 414 18.33 -13.51 4.29
N LYS A 415 19.48 -14.07 3.88
CA LYS A 415 19.57 -15.47 3.39
C LYS A 415 18.94 -16.47 4.37
N HIS A 416 19.05 -16.20 5.67
CA HIS A 416 18.59 -17.09 6.75
C HIS A 416 17.07 -17.21 6.79
N ILE A 417 16.35 -16.15 6.40
CA ILE A 417 14.89 -16.15 6.25
C ILE A 417 14.44 -16.43 4.82
N ARG A 418 15.32 -17.10 4.05
CA ARG A 418 15.08 -17.59 2.68
C ARG A 418 14.99 -16.48 1.63
N GLY A 419 15.84 -15.44 1.75
CA GLY A 419 16.19 -14.60 0.60
C GLY A 419 16.81 -15.46 -0.51
N ASP A 420 16.34 -15.32 -1.75
CA ASP A 420 16.76 -16.15 -2.86
C ASP A 420 18.12 -15.69 -3.40
N TYR A 421 18.30 -14.38 -3.52
CA TYR A 421 19.52 -13.74 -3.98
C TYR A 421 19.92 -12.63 -3.00
N ASN A 422 21.08 -12.75 -2.34
CA ASN A 422 21.59 -11.81 -1.36
C ASN A 422 23.01 -11.39 -1.78
N VAL A 423 23.18 -10.14 -2.16
CA VAL A 423 24.49 -9.57 -2.49
C VAL A 423 24.77 -8.34 -1.65
N ALA A 424 26.03 -7.95 -1.58
CA ALA A 424 26.44 -6.76 -0.87
C ALA A 424 27.36 -5.89 -1.73
N TRP A 425 27.32 -4.59 -1.50
CA TRP A 425 28.34 -3.67 -1.99
C TRP A 425 29.60 -3.77 -1.13
N PRO A 426 30.77 -3.28 -1.61
CA PRO A 426 32.00 -3.29 -0.82
C PRO A 426 31.92 -2.45 0.45
N SER A 427 31.03 -1.44 0.47
CA SER A 427 30.71 -0.58 1.61
C SER A 427 29.83 -1.25 2.68
N ALA A 428 29.40 -2.50 2.47
CA ALA A 428 28.49 -3.16 3.39
C ALA A 428 29.16 -3.59 4.70
N GLU A 429 28.52 -3.28 5.81
CA GLU A 429 28.97 -3.59 7.17
C GLU A 429 27.94 -4.49 7.83
N LEU A 430 28.25 -5.80 7.91
CA LEU A 430 27.40 -6.77 8.59
C LEU A 430 27.94 -7.05 9.98
N ALA A 431 27.15 -6.83 11.02
CA ALA A 431 27.59 -7.06 12.40
C ALA A 431 26.42 -7.37 13.33
N VAL A 432 26.71 -7.94 14.51
CA VAL A 432 25.67 -8.17 15.55
C VAL A 432 25.18 -6.85 16.15
N MET A 433 26.07 -5.86 16.24
CA MET A 433 25.80 -4.49 16.67
C MET A 433 26.94 -3.59 16.17
N GLY A 434 26.77 -2.27 16.26
CA GLY A 434 27.84 -1.32 15.88
C GLY A 434 29.15 -1.56 16.65
N ALA A 435 30.27 -1.34 15.96
CA ALA A 435 31.61 -1.67 16.46
C ALA A 435 31.93 -1.02 17.82
N GLU A 436 31.58 0.25 18.00
CA GLU A 436 31.79 0.96 19.26
C GLU A 436 31.06 0.29 20.45
N GLY A 437 29.80 -0.10 20.24
CA GLY A 437 29.00 -0.81 21.24
C GLY A 437 29.58 -2.19 21.56
N ALA A 438 29.99 -2.94 20.53
CA ALA A 438 30.59 -4.27 20.69
C ALA A 438 31.90 -4.20 21.49
N VAL A 439 32.81 -3.28 21.14
CA VAL A 439 34.10 -3.08 21.80
C VAL A 439 33.91 -2.68 23.27
N GLN A 440 32.96 -1.78 23.56
CA GLN A 440 32.64 -1.37 24.93
C GLN A 440 32.19 -2.54 25.81
N ILE A 441 31.52 -3.55 25.24
CA ILE A 441 31.04 -4.74 25.96
C ILE A 441 32.16 -5.78 26.08
N ILE A 442 32.76 -6.19 24.96
CA ILE A 442 33.75 -7.27 24.90
C ILE A 442 35.03 -6.90 25.65
N HIS A 443 35.49 -5.66 25.49
CA HIS A 443 36.76 -5.18 26.02
C HIS A 443 36.60 -4.26 27.23
N ARG A 444 35.44 -4.27 27.92
CA ARG A 444 35.15 -3.41 29.09
C ARG A 444 36.29 -3.38 30.11
N ARG A 445 36.78 -4.55 30.53
CA ARG A 445 37.88 -4.65 31.52
C ARG A 445 39.21 -4.16 30.96
N ARG A 446 39.45 -4.35 29.66
CA ARG A 446 40.68 -3.93 28.98
C ARG A 446 40.73 -2.41 28.86
N LEU A 447 39.61 -1.79 28.48
CA LEU A 447 39.47 -0.33 28.41
C LEU A 447 39.59 0.33 29.78
N GLN A 448 38.96 -0.25 30.82
CA GLN A 448 39.05 0.27 32.20
C GLN A 448 40.48 0.24 32.76
N ASN A 449 41.29 -0.71 32.33
CA ASN A 449 42.67 -0.89 32.79
C ASN A 449 43.72 -0.33 31.81
N ALA A 450 43.29 0.28 30.71
CA ALA A 450 44.19 0.86 29.71
C ALA A 450 44.78 2.18 30.24
N ARG A 451 46.05 2.43 29.92
CA ARG A 451 46.70 3.70 30.22
C ARG A 451 46.15 4.84 29.37
N ASP A 452 45.71 4.51 28.15
CA ASP A 452 44.99 5.38 27.23
C ASP A 452 43.73 4.65 26.75
N PRO A 453 42.60 4.78 27.46
CA PRO A 453 41.35 4.11 27.11
C PRO A 453 40.80 4.53 25.75
N GLU A 454 41.01 5.78 25.32
CA GLU A 454 40.47 6.30 24.07
C GLU A 454 41.30 5.82 22.87
N GLY A 455 42.63 5.87 22.95
CA GLY A 455 43.50 5.30 21.93
C GLY A 455 43.32 3.78 21.79
N GLU A 456 43.16 3.06 22.90
CA GLU A 456 42.88 1.62 22.87
C GLU A 456 41.47 1.30 22.36
N ARG A 457 40.48 2.15 22.64
CA ARG A 457 39.13 2.04 22.06
C ARG A 457 39.18 2.16 20.54
N GLY A 458 39.82 3.21 20.02
CA GLY A 458 39.96 3.42 18.56
C GLY A 458 40.60 2.22 17.88
N ARG A 459 41.74 1.74 18.41
CA ARG A 459 42.44 0.56 17.88
C ARG A 459 41.59 -0.71 17.89
N LEU A 460 40.76 -0.90 18.93
CA LEU A 460 39.88 -2.06 19.02
C LEU A 460 38.65 -1.97 18.11
N ILE A 461 38.17 -0.75 17.82
CA ILE A 461 37.11 -0.50 16.84
C ILE A 461 37.62 -0.85 15.44
N GLU A 462 38.79 -0.34 15.04
CA GLU A 462 39.40 -0.66 13.74
C GLU A 462 39.62 -2.19 13.59
N ASP A 463 40.16 -2.86 14.61
CA ASP A 463 40.35 -4.31 14.60
C ASP A 463 39.02 -5.09 14.53
N PHE A 464 37.94 -4.55 15.11
CA PHE A 464 36.61 -5.16 15.03
C PHE A 464 36.00 -4.97 13.64
N GLU A 465 36.12 -3.78 13.06
CA GLU A 465 35.64 -3.46 11.72
C GLU A 465 36.34 -4.31 10.66
N GLU A 466 37.68 -4.39 10.71
CA GLU A 466 38.47 -5.21 9.78
C GLU A 466 38.13 -6.71 9.88
N LYS A 467 37.81 -7.21 11.08
CA LYS A 467 37.53 -8.64 11.28
C LYS A 467 36.09 -9.05 11.05
N PHE A 468 35.14 -8.17 11.38
CA PHE A 468 33.74 -8.55 11.51
C PHE A 468 32.80 -7.66 10.70
N ALA A 469 33.01 -6.34 10.63
CA ALA A 469 32.12 -5.41 9.94
C ALA A 469 32.57 -5.16 8.48
N ASN A 470 32.65 -6.23 7.70
CA ASN A 470 32.89 -6.19 6.26
C ASN A 470 32.10 -7.31 5.54
N PRO A 471 31.81 -7.16 4.23
CA PRO A 471 30.93 -8.10 3.55
C PRO A 471 31.62 -9.44 3.27
N TYR A 472 32.94 -9.44 3.14
CA TYR A 472 33.73 -10.63 2.80
C TYR A 472 33.64 -11.71 3.87
N LYS A 473 33.50 -11.34 5.14
CA LYS A 473 33.30 -12.33 6.21
C LYS A 473 31.98 -13.07 6.07
N ALA A 474 30.90 -12.35 5.77
CA ALA A 474 29.58 -12.93 5.54
C ALA A 474 29.55 -13.77 4.24
N ALA A 475 30.19 -13.30 3.18
CA ALA A 475 30.35 -14.04 1.93
C ALA A 475 31.15 -15.34 2.12
N ALA A 476 32.25 -15.31 2.89
CA ALA A 476 33.03 -16.51 3.20
C ALA A 476 32.26 -17.56 4.02
N LEU A 477 31.19 -17.16 4.71
CA LEU A 477 30.27 -18.05 5.41
C LEU A 477 29.13 -18.58 4.52
N GLY A 478 29.00 -18.06 3.29
CA GLY A 478 27.91 -18.37 2.37
C GLY A 478 26.60 -17.66 2.71
N TYR A 479 26.64 -16.58 3.48
CA TYR A 479 25.45 -15.79 3.82
C TYR A 479 25.09 -14.76 2.74
N LEU A 480 26.09 -14.40 1.92
CA LEU A 480 25.95 -13.62 0.69
C LEU A 480 26.34 -14.51 -0.49
N ASP A 481 25.62 -14.38 -1.60
CA ASP A 481 25.92 -15.07 -2.85
C ASP A 481 27.13 -14.44 -3.55
N ASP A 482 27.31 -13.12 -3.41
CA ASP A 482 28.44 -12.37 -3.98
C ASP A 482 28.64 -11.01 -3.28
N VAL A 483 29.84 -10.43 -3.47
CA VAL A 483 30.13 -9.01 -3.19
C VAL A 483 30.37 -8.35 -4.55
N ILE A 484 29.47 -7.44 -4.95
CA ILE A 484 29.42 -6.89 -6.31
C ILE A 484 29.85 -5.43 -6.35
N GLU A 485 30.29 -4.96 -7.50
CA GLU A 485 30.45 -3.52 -7.75
C GLU A 485 29.08 -2.83 -7.78
N PRO A 486 28.92 -1.64 -7.15
CA PRO A 486 27.65 -0.93 -7.10
C PRO A 486 27.02 -0.72 -8.48
N ASN A 487 27.80 -0.26 -9.47
CA ASN A 487 27.35 -0.04 -10.84
C ASN A 487 26.82 -1.28 -11.58
N GLN A 488 27.08 -2.51 -11.09
CA GLN A 488 26.58 -3.77 -11.66
C GLN A 488 25.23 -4.20 -11.06
N THR A 489 24.70 -3.48 -10.06
CA THR A 489 23.53 -3.91 -9.29
C THR A 489 22.33 -4.26 -10.17
N ARG A 490 21.99 -3.40 -11.15
CA ARG A 490 20.88 -3.64 -12.08
C ARG A 490 21.06 -4.94 -12.86
N GLU A 491 22.20 -5.13 -13.51
CA GLU A 491 22.50 -6.33 -14.29
C GLU A 491 22.37 -7.61 -13.46
N ARG A 492 22.89 -7.57 -12.23
CA ARG A 492 22.86 -8.69 -11.29
C ARG A 492 21.42 -9.03 -10.88
N LEU A 493 20.62 -8.02 -10.54
CA LEU A 493 19.22 -8.19 -10.19
C LEU A 493 18.40 -8.71 -11.39
N CYS A 494 18.60 -8.19 -12.59
CA CYS A 494 17.92 -8.66 -13.81
C CYS A 494 18.19 -10.13 -14.08
N LYS A 495 19.45 -10.57 -13.98
CA LYS A 495 19.85 -11.97 -14.18
C LYS A 495 19.27 -12.89 -13.12
N ALA A 496 19.35 -12.50 -11.85
CA ALA A 496 18.81 -13.27 -10.73
C ALA A 496 17.28 -13.39 -10.84
N LEU A 497 16.58 -12.27 -11.11
CA LEU A 497 15.13 -12.27 -11.25
C LEU A 497 14.70 -13.16 -12.42
N GLY A 498 15.37 -13.09 -13.58
CA GLY A 498 15.06 -13.92 -14.74
C GLY A 498 15.07 -15.42 -14.44
N MET A 499 15.96 -15.88 -13.57
CA MET A 499 16.01 -17.29 -13.12
C MET A 499 14.95 -17.64 -12.08
N LEU A 500 14.48 -16.66 -11.31
CA LEU A 500 13.56 -16.85 -10.19
C LEU A 500 12.09 -16.65 -10.57
N LEU A 501 11.78 -16.11 -11.75
CA LEU A 501 10.39 -15.86 -12.18
C LEU A 501 9.49 -17.11 -12.18
N ASP A 502 10.07 -18.31 -12.25
CA ASP A 502 9.36 -19.60 -12.19
C ASP A 502 9.58 -20.34 -10.86
N LYS A 503 10.00 -19.62 -9.80
CA LYS A 503 10.15 -20.16 -8.45
C LYS A 503 8.81 -20.69 -7.94
N GLU A 504 8.84 -21.91 -7.39
CA GLU A 504 7.75 -22.51 -6.64
C GLU A 504 8.24 -22.91 -5.25
N GLU A 505 7.52 -22.50 -4.20
CA GLU A 505 7.86 -22.85 -2.82
C GLU A 505 6.59 -23.23 -2.05
N MET A 506 6.54 -24.46 -1.54
CA MET A 506 5.39 -24.95 -0.77
C MET A 506 5.50 -24.57 0.70
N ARG A 507 4.36 -24.19 1.31
CA ARG A 507 4.26 -23.88 2.74
C ARG A 507 3.53 -25.00 3.50
N PRO A 508 3.76 -25.15 4.82
CA PRO A 508 3.02 -26.10 5.64
C PRO A 508 1.50 -25.86 5.54
N ALA A 509 0.73 -26.94 5.34
CA ALA A 509 -0.72 -26.85 5.21
C ALA A 509 -1.38 -26.33 6.49
N ARG A 510 -2.15 -25.24 6.39
CA ARG A 510 -2.86 -24.58 7.49
C ARG A 510 -4.01 -23.73 6.94
N LYS A 511 -4.98 -23.37 7.79
CA LYS A 511 -6.05 -22.43 7.39
C LYS A 511 -5.48 -21.05 7.04
N HIS A 512 -4.62 -20.53 7.90
CA HIS A 512 -3.81 -19.33 7.72
C HIS A 512 -2.72 -19.31 8.80
N GLY A 513 -1.80 -18.36 8.73
CA GLY A 513 -0.85 -18.09 9.80
C GLY A 513 -1.47 -17.40 11.01
N ASN A 514 -0.65 -17.11 12.02
CA ASN A 514 -1.04 -16.33 13.20
C ASN A 514 -0.04 -15.19 13.40
N ILE A 515 0.00 -14.30 12.40
CA ILE A 515 0.88 -13.12 12.41
C ILE A 515 0.57 -12.24 13.63
N PRO A 516 1.56 -11.58 14.25
CA PRO A 516 1.31 -10.51 15.21
C PRO A 516 0.42 -9.40 14.59
N LEU A 517 -0.47 -8.80 15.39
CA LEU A 517 -1.36 -7.71 14.96
C LEU A 517 -1.04 -6.40 15.68
#